data_AF-A0A7J9GJ19-F1
#
_entry.id   AF-A0A7J9GJ19-F1
#
_cell.length_a   1.000
_cell.length_b   1.000
_cell.length_c   1.000
_cell.angle_alpha   90.00
_cell.angle_beta   90.00
_cell.angle_gamma   90.00
#
_symmetry.space_group_name_H-M   'P 1'
#
loop_
_entity.id
_entity.type
_entity.pdbx_description
1 polymer ?
#
loop_
_entity_poly.entity_id
_entity_poly.type
_entity_poly.pdbx_seq_one_letter_code
_entity_poly.pdbx_strand_id
1 'polypeptide(L)' 'MDDQKDIKDIKVLPAPIPEGWVLDTKLKEDGTEVKCYLCPATEQRFYTYEDLMRYVRYAKAAKVSIYSP' A
#
# COMPACT_ATOMS: atom_id res chain seq x y z
N MET A 1 36.24 15.32 -3.67
CA MET A 1 35.62 16.16 -2.62
C MET A 1 34.99 17.28 -3.42
N ASP A 2 33.68 17.28 -3.66
CA ASP A 2 32.61 16.97 -2.71
C ASP A 2 31.47 16.19 -3.39
N ASP A 3 30.83 15.38 -2.56
CA ASP A 3 29.75 14.44 -2.80
C ASP A 3 28.58 15.02 -3.62
N GLN A 4 28.47 14.59 -4.88
CA GLN A 4 27.23 14.73 -5.64
C GLN A 4 26.25 13.64 -5.19
N LYS A 5 25.63 13.87 -4.03
CA LYS A 5 24.54 13.06 -3.46
C LYS A 5 23.41 12.89 -4.48
N ASP A 6 23.13 11.63 -4.73
CA ASP A 6 22.02 11.02 -5.45
C ASP A 6 20.75 11.86 -5.61
N ILE A 7 20.48 12.25 -6.86
CA ILE A 7 19.14 12.61 -7.35
C ILE A 7 18.72 11.51 -8.33
N LYS A 8 18.56 10.27 -7.85
CA LYS A 8 18.07 9.15 -8.67
C LYS A 8 16.68 8.64 -8.28
N ASP A 9 16.12 9.12 -7.18
CA ASP A 9 14.80 8.69 -6.74
C ASP A 9 14.00 9.88 -6.22
N ILE A 10 13.56 10.77 -7.12
CA ILE A 10 12.20 11.31 -6.97
C ILE A 10 11.25 10.16 -7.32
N LYS A 11 11.31 9.10 -6.51
CA LYS A 11 10.30 8.07 -6.43
C LYS A 11 9.08 8.86 -5.99
N VAL A 12 8.17 9.11 -6.94
CA VAL A 12 6.83 9.64 -6.67
C VAL A 12 6.42 9.03 -5.35
N LEU A 13 6.36 9.85 -4.30
CA LEU A 13 6.00 9.35 -2.98
C LEU A 13 4.68 8.62 -3.19
N PRO A 14 4.59 7.32 -2.83
CA PRO A 14 3.35 6.60 -3.02
C PRO A 14 2.25 7.43 -2.35
N ALA A 15 1.16 7.65 -3.07
CA ALA A 15 0.02 8.39 -2.52
C ALA A 15 -0.27 7.87 -1.11
N PRO A 16 -0.59 8.76 -0.14
CA PRO A 16 -0.73 8.36 1.24
C PRO A 16 -1.75 7.22 1.35
N ILE A 17 -1.32 6.13 1.97
CA ILE A 17 -2.19 5.01 2.34
C ILE A 17 -2.72 5.26 3.76
N PRO A 18 -3.85 4.62 4.14
CA PRO A 18 -4.35 4.74 5.49
C PRO A 18 -3.30 4.28 6.51
N GLU A 19 -3.32 4.88 7.70
CA GLU A 19 -2.51 4.42 8.81
C GLU A 19 -2.71 2.90 9.03
N GLY A 20 -1.69 2.20 9.52
CA GLY A 20 -1.77 0.76 9.78
C GLY A 20 -1.77 -0.14 8.55
N TRP A 21 -1.92 0.38 7.33
CA TRP A 21 -1.73 -0.38 6.09
C TRP A 21 -0.28 -0.32 5.63
N VAL A 22 0.21 -1.38 5.00
CA VAL A 22 1.58 -1.50 4.50
C VAL A 22 1.60 -1.97 3.05
N LEU A 23 2.65 -1.63 2.30
CA LEU A 23 2.89 -2.18 0.95
C LEU A 23 3.72 -3.46 1.08
N ASP A 24 3.07 -4.60 0.93
CA ASP A 24 3.66 -5.94 0.97
C ASP A 24 4.10 -6.35 -0.44
N THR A 25 5.32 -6.89 -0.58
CA THR A 25 5.85 -7.40 -1.86
C THR A 25 6.04 -8.89 -1.76
N LYS A 26 5.34 -9.65 -2.61
CA LYS A 26 5.38 -11.10 -2.67
C LYS A 26 6.12 -11.55 -3.91
N LEU A 27 7.15 -12.36 -3.73
CA LEU A 27 7.81 -13.07 -4.81
C LEU A 27 7.02 -14.34 -5.12
N LYS A 28 6.57 -14.48 -6.37
CA LYS A 28 5.96 -15.72 -6.88
C LYS A 28 7.04 -16.72 -7.29
N GLU A 29 6.65 -17.98 -7.43
CA GLU A 29 7.54 -19.08 -7.84
C GLU A 29 8.17 -18.87 -9.23
N ASP A 30 7.50 -18.12 -10.11
CA ASP A 30 7.99 -17.73 -11.43
C ASP A 30 8.99 -16.56 -11.41
N GLY A 31 9.35 -16.08 -10.21
CA GLY A 31 10.22 -14.92 -10.01
C GLY A 31 9.51 -13.57 -10.16
N THR A 32 8.20 -13.54 -10.40
CA THR A 32 7.44 -12.29 -10.49
C THR A 32 7.22 -11.68 -9.11
N GLU A 33 7.63 -10.43 -8.94
CA GLU A 33 7.30 -9.63 -7.76
C GLU A 33 5.90 -9.01 -7.89
N VAL A 34 5.00 -9.33 -6.98
CA VAL A 34 3.66 -8.73 -6.90
C VAL A 34 3.55 -7.88 -5.64
N LYS A 35 3.20 -6.61 -5.84
CA LYS A 35 2.96 -5.66 -4.73
C LYS A 35 1.48 -5.64 -4.37
N CYS A 36 1.18 -5.57 -3.09
CA CYS A 36 -0.19 -5.43 -2.57
C CYS A 36 -0.21 -4.57 -1.30
N TYR A 37 -1.33 -3.91 -1.05
CA TYR A 37 -1.61 -3.23 0.20
C TYR A 37 -2.17 -4.23 1.19
N LEU A 38 -1.47 -4.45 2.29
CA LEU A 38 -1.82 -5.39 3.34
C LEU A 38 -2.25 -4.64 4.60
N CYS A 39 -3.36 -5.05 5.20
CA CYS A 39 -3.69 -4.73 6.58
C CYS A 39 -3.21 -5.87 7.48
N PRO A 40 -2.18 -5.66 8.33
CA PRO A 40 -1.69 -6.72 9.22
C PRO A 40 -2.70 -7.15 10.28
N ALA A 41 -3.64 -6.26 10.64
CA ALA A 41 -4.65 -6.53 11.67
C ALA A 41 -5.78 -7.46 11.18
N THR A 42 -6.12 -7.41 9.90
CA THR A 42 -7.26 -8.15 9.32
C THR A 42 -6.84 -9.13 8.22
N GLU A 43 -5.56 -9.17 7.88
CA GLU A 43 -4.97 -9.89 6.75
C GLU A 43 -5.57 -9.52 5.37
N GLN A 44 -6.36 -8.45 5.30
CA GLN A 44 -6.94 -7.98 4.04
C GLN A 44 -5.87 -7.48 3.09
N ARG A 45 -6.09 -7.75 1.79
CA ARG A 45 -5.18 -7.37 0.72
C ARG A 45 -5.90 -6.68 -0.42
N PHE A 46 -5.29 -5.62 -0.93
CA PHE A 46 -5.70 -4.96 -2.17
C PHE A 46 -4.51 -4.85 -3.12
N TYR A 47 -4.67 -5.26 -4.37
CA TYR A 47 -3.56 -5.26 -5.34
C TYR A 47 -3.40 -3.92 -6.06
N THR A 48 -4.38 -3.03 -5.93
CA THR A 48 -4.36 -1.69 -6.51
C THR A 48 -4.67 -0.64 -5.45
N TYR A 49 -4.14 0.57 -5.66
CA TYR A 49 -4.45 1.71 -4.79
C TYR A 49 -5.93 2.09 -4.87
N GLU A 50 -6.51 1.97 -6.07
CA GLU A 50 -7.92 2.26 -6.30
C GLU A 50 -8.83 1.34 -5.49
N ASP A 51 -8.54 0.04 -5.43
CA ASP A 51 -9.30 -0.93 -4.65
C ASP A 51 -9.22 -0.62 -3.15
N LEU A 52 -8.01 -0.34 -2.64
CA LEU A 52 -7.81 0.08 -1.25
C LEU A 52 -8.65 1.32 -0.94
N MET A 53 -8.54 2.35 -1.77
CA MET A 53 -9.25 3.60 -1.53
C MET A 53 -10.75 3.46 -1.72
N ARG A 54 -11.22 2.55 -2.58
CA ARG A 54 -12.65 2.22 -2.70
C ARG A 54 -13.16 1.61 -1.39
N TYR A 55 -12.41 0.68 -0.80
CA TYR A 55 -12.76 0.11 0.51
C TYR A 55 -12.75 1.16 1.62
N VAL A 56 -11.73 2.02 1.68
CA VAL A 56 -11.65 3.11 2.67
C VAL A 56 -12.84 4.06 2.56
N ARG A 57 -13.22 4.45 1.33
CA ARG A 57 -14.41 5.29 1.09
C ARG A 57 -15.69 4.61 1.54
N TYR A 58 -15.85 3.31 1.23
CA TYR A 58 -16.99 2.52 1.69
C TYR A 58 -17.05 2.47 3.22
N ALA A 59 -15.96 2.12 3.89
CA ALA A 59 -15.91 2.03 5.35
C ALA A 59 -16.27 3.35 6.02
N LYS A 60 -15.75 4.47 5.49
CA LYS A 60 -16.10 5.81 5.95
C LYS A 60 -17.58 6.14 5.76
N ALA A 61 -18.16 5.79 4.61
CA ALA A 61 -19.58 6.03 4.33
C ALA A 61 -20.50 5.17 5.21
N ALA A 62 -20.11 3.92 5.46
CA ALA A 62 -20.83 2.98 6.32
C ALA A 62 -20.57 3.20 7.82
N LYS A 63 -19.65 4.12 8.19
CA LYS A 63 -19.20 4.37 9.57
C LYS A 63 -18.66 3.10 10.26
N VAL A 64 -17.99 2.24 9.49
CA VAL A 64 -17.31 1.04 9.99
C VAL A 64 -15.79 1.23 9.97
N SER A 65 -15.07 0.44 10.77
CA SER A 65 -13.62 0.49 10.83
C SER A 65 -13.00 -0.16 9.60
N ILE A 66 -11.97 0.46 9.03
CA ILE A 66 -11.13 -0.16 7.98
C ILE A 66 -10.27 -1.33 8.49
N TYR A 67 -10.35 -1.62 9.79
CA TYR A 67 -9.70 -2.75 10.47
C TYR A 67 -10.71 -3.79 10.99
N SER A 68 -11.97 -3.71 10.58
CA SER A 68 -13.01 -4.68 10.94
C SER A 68 -13.95 -4.91 9.76
N PRO A 69 -13.50 -5.64 8.72
CA PRO A 69 -14.28 -5.93 7.52
C PRO A 69 -15.51 -6.79 7.79
#